data_AF-K1TT53-F1
#
_entry.id   AF-K1TT53-F1
#
_cell.length_a   1.000
_cell.length_b   1.000
_cell.length_c   1.000
_cell.angle_alpha   90.00
_cell.angle_beta   90.00
_cell.angle_gamma   90.00
#
_symmetry.space_group_name_H-M   'P 1'
#
loop_
_entity.id
_entity.type
_entity.pdbx_description
1 polymer ?
#
loop_
_entity_poly.entity_id
_entity_poly.type
_entity_poly.pdbx_seq_one_letter_code
_entity_poly.pdbx_strand_id
1 'polypeptide(L)'
;MELFWLEHKKLWRKKIVKICVLLCFVYCVIFGSILSFQWFGFGSSDDYTSAFGNNFDGYTVIKDSQEYALSFGGELTDETLQQIVSDYQQMEADGMEEELEKTDWQIVNSWLGTLYPELRDTSNYKTMISYVDPDKLTGFYERRQQVLDEFLEVSGQVGAEKEFLHQIERKVEKPFHYEWVEGWSTLLGSTVADLGVVMALFLGIVLSSLFAGEWHDNTSALVLTTRNGWGEIALAKILTGLAFTVELFVLLAVSNVISQLFFMGTAGWDMPIQNIKLIAVAPMNMLQAEIYEYAFCTA
;
A
#
# COMPACT_ATOMS: atom_id res chain seq x y z
N MET A 1 12.88 -30.43 -18.08
CA MET A 1 13.78 -29.54 -17.30
C MET A 1 14.83 -28.86 -18.17
N GLU A 2 15.61 -29.59 -18.98
CA GLU A 2 16.63 -28.98 -19.85
C GLU A 2 16.04 -27.96 -20.85
N LEU A 3 14.90 -28.28 -21.46
CA LEU A 3 14.21 -27.40 -22.41
C LEU A 3 13.76 -26.06 -21.78
N PHE A 4 13.24 -26.10 -20.56
CA PHE A 4 12.88 -24.91 -19.78
C PHE A 4 14.10 -24.01 -19.56
N TRP A 5 15.23 -24.59 -19.16
CA TRP A 5 16.46 -23.83 -18.93
C TRP A 5 16.99 -23.17 -20.21
N LEU A 6 16.87 -23.86 -21.35
CA LEU A 6 17.27 -23.33 -22.64
C LEU A 6 16.40 -22.14 -23.07
N GLU A 7 15.07 -22.26 -22.96
CA GLU A 7 14.14 -21.16 -23.27
C GLU A 7 14.33 -19.97 -22.32
N HIS A 8 14.54 -20.24 -21.03
CA HIS A 8 14.81 -19.20 -20.05
C HIS A 8 16.12 -18.45 -20.31
N LYS A 9 17.21 -19.18 -20.60
CA LYS A 9 18.50 -18.58 -20.99
C LYS A 9 18.40 -17.83 -22.32
N LYS A 10 17.59 -18.33 -23.26
CA LYS A 10 17.32 -17.68 -24.55
C LYS A 10 16.61 -16.35 -24.35
N LEU A 11 15.59 -16.29 -23.48
CA LEU A 11 14.86 -15.07 -23.14
C LEU A 11 15.82 -13.99 -22.60
N TRP A 12 16.62 -14.32 -21.58
CA TRP A 12 17.59 -13.40 -20.97
C TRP A 12 18.72 -12.94 -21.91
N ARG A 13 19.00 -13.67 -22.99
CA ARG A 13 19.99 -13.26 -24.00
C ARG A 13 19.48 -12.14 -24.90
N LYS A 14 18.17 -11.96 -25.03
CA LYS A 14 17.59 -10.93 -25.91
C LYS A 14 17.88 -9.54 -25.35
N LYS A 15 18.39 -8.63 -26.20
CA LYS A 15 18.68 -7.24 -25.81
C LYS A 15 17.42 -6.51 -25.32
N ILE A 16 16.29 -6.73 -25.99
CA ILE A 16 15.00 -6.12 -25.62
C ILE A 16 14.61 -6.48 -24.19
N VAL A 17 14.79 -7.73 -23.77
CA VAL A 17 14.44 -8.18 -22.41
C VAL A 17 15.28 -7.46 -21.37
N LYS A 18 16.60 -7.37 -21.57
CA LYS A 18 17.50 -6.64 -20.66
C LYS A 18 17.14 -5.16 -20.54
N ILE A 19 16.81 -4.54 -21.67
CA ILE A 19 16.40 -3.12 -21.70
C ILE A 19 15.06 -2.94 -20.98
N CYS A 20 14.07 -3.80 -21.25
CA CYS A 20 12.77 -3.75 -20.58
C CYS A 20 12.90 -3.92 -19.07
N VAL A 21 13.67 -4.91 -18.61
CA VAL A 21 13.92 -5.12 -17.17
C VAL A 21 14.60 -3.90 -16.56
N LEU A 22 15.64 -3.35 -17.20
CA LEU A 22 16.33 -2.16 -16.70
C LEU A 22 15.40 -0.95 -16.63
N LEU A 23 14.62 -0.68 -17.68
CA LEU A 23 13.68 0.45 -17.71
C LEU A 23 12.56 0.30 -16.69
N CYS A 24 12.01 -0.91 -16.56
CA CYS A 24 10.99 -1.21 -15.55
C CYS A 24 11.54 -0.98 -14.14
N PHE A 25 12.74 -1.51 -13.85
CA PHE A 25 13.40 -1.33 -12.57
C PHE A 25 13.69 0.16 -12.28
N VAL A 26 14.28 0.88 -13.24
CA VAL A 26 14.57 2.31 -13.09
C VAL A 26 13.29 3.11 -12.88
N TYR A 27 12.22 2.80 -13.61
CA TYR A 27 10.93 3.45 -13.44
C TYR A 27 10.38 3.22 -12.03
N CYS A 28 10.34 1.96 -11.56
CA CYS A 28 9.84 1.64 -10.22
C CYS A 28 10.67 2.31 -9.12
N VAL A 29 12.00 2.31 -9.23
CA VAL A 29 12.87 2.94 -8.22
C VAL A 29 12.74 4.47 -8.24
N ILE A 30 12.70 5.10 -9.42
CA ILE A 30 12.63 6.57 -9.49
C ILE A 30 11.22 7.06 -9.17
N PHE A 31 10.21 6.58 -9.89
CA PHE A 31 8.83 7.06 -9.73
C PHE A 31 8.13 6.40 -8.55
N GLY A 32 8.21 5.08 -8.43
CA GLY A 32 7.55 4.33 -7.36
C GLY A 32 8.17 4.53 -5.99
N SER A 33 9.48 4.82 -5.92
CA SER A 33 10.16 5.08 -4.64
C SER A 33 10.56 6.54 -4.47
N ILE A 34 11.60 7.00 -5.16
CA ILE A 34 12.26 8.28 -4.83
C ILE A 34 11.29 9.45 -4.96
N LEU A 35 10.64 9.61 -6.11
CA LEU A 35 9.71 10.71 -6.35
C LEU A 35 8.44 10.56 -5.52
N SER A 36 7.96 9.33 -5.31
CA SER A 36 6.81 9.07 -4.45
C SER A 36 7.08 9.54 -3.01
N PHE A 37 8.18 9.08 -2.40
CA PHE A 37 8.50 9.39 -1.01
C PHE A 37 9.00 10.81 -0.80
N GLN A 38 9.78 11.37 -1.73
CA GLN A 38 10.39 12.70 -1.53
C GLN A 38 9.50 13.85 -1.97
N TRP A 39 8.58 13.62 -2.91
CA TRP A 39 7.90 14.70 -3.61
C TRP A 39 6.38 14.54 -3.63
N PHE A 40 5.86 13.52 -4.32
CA PHE A 40 4.42 13.41 -4.57
C PHE A 40 3.62 12.99 -3.33
N GLY A 41 4.19 12.14 -2.49
CA GLY A 41 3.50 11.59 -1.31
C GLY A 41 3.73 12.42 -0.04
N PHE A 42 4.99 12.74 0.25
CA PHE A 42 5.36 13.35 1.55
C PHE A 42 6.22 14.62 1.43
N GLY A 43 6.42 15.16 0.23
CA GLY A 43 7.11 16.45 0.10
C GLY A 43 6.24 17.58 0.66
N SER A 44 6.84 18.52 1.41
CA SER A 44 6.13 19.67 1.97
C SER A 44 5.56 20.55 0.86
N SER A 45 4.42 21.21 1.07
CA SER A 45 3.76 22.00 0.01
C SER A 45 3.80 23.51 0.28
N ASP A 46 4.49 24.24 -0.60
CA ASP A 46 4.42 25.72 -0.64
C ASP A 46 3.16 26.23 -1.36
N ASP A 47 2.49 25.37 -2.15
CA ASP A 47 1.31 25.67 -2.94
C ASP A 47 0.34 24.47 -2.99
N TYR A 48 -0.70 24.55 -2.16
CA TYR A 48 -1.73 23.50 -2.01
C TYR A 48 -2.62 23.30 -3.24
N THR A 49 -2.37 23.99 -4.36
CA THR A 49 -3.15 23.81 -5.59
C THR A 49 -2.64 22.68 -6.49
N SER A 50 -1.40 22.21 -6.31
CA SER A 50 -0.87 21.07 -7.09
C SER A 50 0.27 20.34 -6.41
N ALA A 51 0.35 19.01 -6.58
CA ALA A 51 1.47 18.20 -6.11
C ALA A 51 2.82 18.54 -6.78
N PHE A 52 2.82 19.34 -7.87
CA PHE A 52 4.05 19.87 -8.47
C PHE A 52 4.60 21.09 -7.70
N GLY A 53 3.81 21.67 -6.80
CA GLY A 53 4.23 22.70 -5.86
C GLY A 53 4.95 22.14 -4.63
N ASN A 54 5.00 20.83 -4.47
CA ASN A 54 5.67 20.18 -3.36
C ASN A 54 7.19 20.35 -3.46
N ASN A 55 7.86 20.32 -2.32
CA ASN A 55 9.30 20.30 -2.18
C ASN A 55 9.85 18.87 -2.23
N PHE A 56 11.15 18.76 -2.47
CA PHE A 56 11.87 17.47 -2.50
C PHE A 56 12.51 17.19 -1.14
N ASP A 57 11.70 17.11 -0.11
CA ASP A 57 12.11 17.01 1.29
C ASP A 57 11.33 15.96 2.08
N GLY A 58 10.56 15.09 1.41
CA GLY A 58 9.69 14.14 2.13
C GLY A 58 10.38 13.18 3.09
N TYR A 59 11.71 13.01 3.03
CA TYR A 59 12.43 12.24 4.05
C TYR A 59 12.38 12.92 5.42
N THR A 60 12.52 14.25 5.46
CA THR A 60 12.44 15.00 6.71
C THR A 60 11.00 15.05 7.21
N VAL A 61 10.03 15.29 6.31
CA VAL A 61 8.60 15.26 6.67
C VAL A 61 8.18 13.91 7.26
N ILE A 62 8.61 12.78 6.66
CA ILE A 62 8.34 11.44 7.20
C ILE A 62 8.94 11.30 8.61
N LYS A 63 10.17 11.77 8.84
CA LYS A 63 10.83 11.67 10.15
C LYS A 63 10.12 12.52 11.20
N ASP A 64 9.77 13.75 10.86
CA ASP A 64 9.06 14.66 11.74
C ASP A 64 7.66 14.13 12.06
N SER A 65 6.97 13.55 11.07
CA SER A 65 5.65 12.92 11.25
C SER A 65 5.71 11.70 12.19
N GLN A 66 6.78 10.90 12.07
CA GLN A 66 7.05 9.80 13.00
C GLN A 66 7.29 10.30 14.42
N GLU A 67 8.11 11.35 14.59
CA GLU A 67 8.37 11.95 15.89
C GLU A 67 7.10 12.59 16.50
N TYR A 68 6.28 13.24 15.67
CA TYR A 68 5.00 13.79 16.06
C TYR A 68 4.06 12.69 16.57
N ALA A 69 3.85 11.62 15.80
CA ALA A 69 2.98 10.52 16.19
C ALA A 69 3.45 9.83 17.49
N LEU A 70 4.76 9.66 17.67
CA LEU A 70 5.35 9.11 18.89
C LEU A 70 5.08 9.96 20.15
N SER A 71 4.81 11.26 19.99
CA SER A 71 4.55 12.17 21.12
C SER A 71 3.21 11.90 21.83
N PHE A 72 2.24 11.31 21.13
CA PHE A 72 0.91 10.98 21.67
C PHE A 72 0.88 9.64 22.44
N GLY A 73 2.02 8.94 22.51
CA GLY A 73 2.14 7.67 23.20
C GLY A 73 1.51 6.50 22.43
N GLY A 74 1.96 5.29 22.76
CA GLY A 74 1.70 4.10 21.96
C GLY A 74 0.26 3.57 21.97
N GLU A 75 -0.59 3.88 22.94
CA GLU A 75 -1.95 3.31 22.95
C GLU A 75 -3.01 4.32 22.48
N LEU A 76 -3.85 3.92 21.52
CA LEU A 76 -4.97 4.70 21.04
C LEU A 76 -6.13 4.62 22.03
N THR A 77 -6.29 5.64 22.86
CA THR A 77 -7.40 5.78 23.82
C THR A 77 -8.30 6.95 23.45
N ASP A 78 -9.41 7.12 24.18
CA ASP A 78 -10.25 8.31 24.02
C ASP A 78 -9.42 9.57 24.30
N GLU A 79 -8.62 9.56 25.38
CA GLU A 79 -7.75 10.66 25.76
C GLU A 79 -6.68 10.96 24.69
N THR A 80 -6.08 9.92 24.11
CA THR A 80 -5.10 10.07 23.01
C THR A 80 -5.75 10.72 21.80
N LEU A 81 -6.94 10.27 21.39
CA LEU A 81 -7.67 10.84 20.26
C LEU A 81 -8.05 12.31 20.53
N GLN A 82 -8.49 12.62 21.74
CA GLN A 82 -8.80 13.98 22.17
C GLN A 82 -7.57 14.89 22.07
N GLN A 83 -6.42 14.40 22.53
CA GLN A 83 -5.17 15.15 22.47
C GLN A 83 -4.73 15.40 21.03
N ILE A 84 -4.79 14.39 20.15
CA ILE A 84 -4.47 14.54 18.72
C ILE A 84 -5.34 15.61 18.06
N VAL A 85 -6.66 15.58 18.30
CA VAL A 85 -7.58 16.55 17.72
C VAL A 85 -7.39 17.94 18.30
N SER A 86 -7.18 18.06 19.61
CA SER A 86 -6.93 19.35 20.27
C SER A 86 -5.63 20.00 19.78
N ASP A 87 -4.57 19.20 19.62
CA ASP A 87 -3.28 19.67 19.15
C ASP A 87 -3.37 20.15 17.69
N TYR A 88 -4.03 19.38 16.81
CA TYR A 88 -4.33 19.79 15.44
C TYR A 88 -5.09 21.13 15.38
N GLN A 89 -6.14 21.28 16.19
CA GLN A 89 -6.93 22.52 16.22
C GLN A 89 -6.11 23.72 16.71
N GLN A 90 -5.20 23.50 17.66
CA GLN A 90 -4.30 24.54 18.13
C GLN A 90 -3.31 24.95 17.04
N MET A 91 -2.72 23.99 16.33
CA MET A 91 -1.84 24.24 15.20
C MET A 91 -2.54 25.01 14.08
N GLU A 92 -3.79 24.66 13.77
CA GLU A 92 -4.61 25.38 12.79
C GLU A 92 -4.93 26.81 13.25
N ALA A 93 -5.25 27.00 14.54
CA ALA A 93 -5.54 28.33 15.10
C ALA A 93 -4.32 29.25 15.11
N ASP A 94 -3.13 28.69 15.33
CA ASP A 94 -1.85 29.41 15.29
C ASP A 94 -1.33 29.63 13.85
N GLY A 95 -2.00 29.06 12.84
CA GLY A 95 -1.64 29.20 11.43
C GLY A 95 -0.37 28.44 11.05
N MET A 96 -0.07 27.35 11.76
CA MET A 96 1.13 26.53 11.55
C MET A 96 0.93 25.50 10.44
N GLU A 97 0.74 25.97 9.20
CA GLU A 97 0.41 25.12 8.05
C GLU A 97 1.42 23.99 7.81
N GLU A 98 2.73 24.28 7.91
CA GLU A 98 3.81 23.28 7.74
C GLU A 98 3.77 22.17 8.81
N GLU A 99 3.32 22.48 10.03
CA GLU A 99 3.18 21.47 11.09
C GLU A 99 1.96 20.58 10.87
N LEU A 100 0.88 21.12 10.29
CA LEU A 100 -0.32 20.35 9.96
C LEU A 100 -0.03 19.26 8.94
N GLU A 101 0.90 19.48 8.01
CA GLU A 101 1.33 18.49 7.01
C GLU A 101 1.98 17.25 7.64
N LYS A 102 2.52 17.37 8.86
CA LYS A 102 3.20 16.27 9.57
C LYS A 102 2.22 15.39 10.36
N THR A 103 0.95 15.79 10.42
CA THR A 103 -0.08 15.11 11.21
C THR A 103 -0.84 14.09 10.36
N ASP A 104 -1.26 12.97 10.96
CA ASP A 104 -2.13 11.97 10.33
C ASP A 104 -3.59 12.47 10.13
N TRP A 105 -3.80 13.79 9.91
CA TRP A 105 -5.10 14.44 9.96
C TRP A 105 -6.13 13.83 9.02
N GLN A 106 -5.72 13.33 7.85
CA GLN A 106 -6.64 12.68 6.90
C GLN A 106 -7.24 11.40 7.48
N ILE A 107 -6.39 10.59 8.13
CA ILE A 107 -6.75 9.32 8.74
C ILE A 107 -7.60 9.58 9.98
N VAL A 108 -7.17 10.50 10.85
CA VAL A 108 -7.92 10.89 12.05
C VAL A 108 -9.29 11.46 11.67
N ASN A 109 -9.36 12.35 10.67
CA ASN A 109 -10.63 12.89 10.18
C ASN A 109 -11.55 11.80 9.59
N SER A 110 -10.99 10.78 8.95
CA SER A 110 -11.74 9.60 8.49
C SER A 110 -12.31 8.79 9.67
N TRP A 111 -11.54 8.60 10.74
CA TRP A 111 -12.03 7.96 11.96
C TRP A 111 -13.17 8.76 12.59
N LEU A 112 -13.01 10.08 12.69
CA LEU A 112 -14.03 10.99 13.23
C LEU A 112 -15.34 10.87 12.46
N GLY A 113 -15.28 10.91 11.12
CA GLY A 113 -16.45 10.76 10.27
C GLY A 113 -17.12 9.38 10.35
N THR A 114 -16.35 8.34 10.70
CA THR A 114 -16.84 6.96 10.83
C THR A 114 -17.46 6.70 12.21
N LEU A 115 -16.83 7.16 13.29
CA LEU A 115 -17.23 6.85 14.67
C LEU A 115 -18.19 7.86 15.30
N TYR A 116 -18.16 9.10 14.84
CA TYR A 116 -18.93 10.21 15.40
C TYR A 116 -19.77 10.94 14.34
N PRO A 117 -20.53 10.23 13.48
CA PRO A 117 -21.29 10.86 12.40
C PRO A 117 -22.27 11.93 12.90
N GLU A 118 -22.74 11.83 14.15
CA GLU A 118 -23.64 12.79 14.79
C GLU A 118 -23.00 14.15 15.10
N LEU A 119 -21.67 14.21 15.19
CA LEU A 119 -20.92 15.45 15.45
C LEU A 119 -20.59 16.20 14.16
N ARG A 120 -20.89 15.61 12.99
CA ARG A 120 -20.60 16.19 11.68
C ARG A 120 -21.56 17.34 11.37
N ASP A 121 -21.00 18.53 11.14
CA ASP A 121 -21.74 19.69 10.65
C ASP A 121 -21.68 19.75 9.12
N THR A 122 -22.80 19.43 8.46
CA THR A 122 -22.91 19.47 6.98
C THR A 122 -22.91 20.90 6.41
N SER A 123 -23.09 21.92 7.25
CA SER A 123 -23.05 23.33 6.83
C SER A 123 -21.65 23.93 6.90
N ASN A 124 -20.71 23.27 7.58
CA ASN A 124 -19.33 23.68 7.67
C ASN A 124 -18.52 23.12 6.50
N TYR A 125 -17.72 23.97 5.86
CA TYR A 125 -16.84 23.57 4.76
C TYR A 125 -15.53 22.94 5.24
N LYS A 126 -15.17 23.14 6.51
CA LYS A 126 -13.97 22.58 7.12
C LYS A 126 -14.11 21.08 7.39
N THR A 127 -12.97 20.40 7.53
CA THR A 127 -12.89 19.01 7.97
C THR A 127 -13.33 18.89 9.44
N MET A 128 -13.82 17.71 9.82
CA MET A 128 -14.38 17.49 11.15
C MET A 128 -13.35 17.68 12.26
N ILE A 129 -12.10 17.29 11.98
CA ILE A 129 -10.96 17.49 12.89
C ILE A 129 -10.76 18.97 13.29
N SER A 130 -11.10 19.92 12.43
CA SER A 130 -10.92 21.36 12.67
C SER A 130 -11.92 21.99 13.65
N TYR A 131 -13.06 21.37 13.93
CA TYR A 131 -14.14 22.02 14.70
C TYR A 131 -14.82 21.12 15.74
N VAL A 132 -14.60 19.81 15.69
CA VAL A 132 -15.24 18.90 16.65
C VAL A 132 -14.73 19.19 18.06
N ASP A 133 -15.63 19.20 19.03
CA ASP A 133 -15.28 19.36 20.43
C ASP A 133 -14.55 18.09 20.93
N PRO A 134 -13.25 18.17 21.30
CA PRO A 134 -12.49 17.01 21.74
C PRO A 134 -13.17 16.27 22.89
N ASP A 135 -13.76 16.97 23.86
CA ASP A 135 -14.38 16.36 25.04
C ASP A 135 -15.55 15.40 24.69
N LYS A 136 -16.10 15.49 23.48
CA LYS A 136 -17.16 14.60 22.98
C LYS A 136 -16.64 13.32 22.32
N LEU A 137 -15.33 13.24 22.05
CA LEU A 137 -14.67 12.09 21.42
C LEU A 137 -14.45 10.98 22.46
N THR A 138 -15.54 10.30 22.82
CA THR A 138 -15.57 9.26 23.85
C THR A 138 -16.20 7.96 23.33
N GLY A 139 -15.78 6.84 23.90
CA GLY A 139 -16.26 5.51 23.58
C GLY A 139 -15.70 4.97 22.27
N PHE A 140 -14.45 5.27 21.92
CA PHE A 140 -13.83 4.90 20.64
C PHE A 140 -14.06 3.43 20.28
N TYR A 141 -13.73 2.51 21.18
CA TYR A 141 -13.86 1.07 20.94
C TYR A 141 -15.31 0.57 20.92
N GLU A 142 -16.17 1.16 21.74
CA GLU A 142 -17.60 0.82 21.77
C GLU A 142 -18.27 1.26 20.46
N ARG A 143 -18.02 2.49 20.02
CA ARG A 143 -18.51 3.03 18.75
C ARG A 143 -17.98 2.23 17.56
N ARG A 144 -16.69 1.86 17.57
CA ARG A 144 -16.13 0.99 16.54
C ARG A 144 -16.88 -0.33 16.46
N GLN A 145 -17.19 -0.95 17.61
CA GLN A 145 -17.96 -2.19 17.64
C GLN A 145 -19.37 -2.00 17.07
N GLN A 146 -20.06 -0.91 17.42
CA GLN A 146 -21.39 -0.59 16.89
C GLN A 146 -21.37 -0.43 15.37
N VAL A 147 -20.41 0.36 14.84
CA VAL A 147 -20.27 0.58 13.39
C VAL A 147 -19.91 -0.72 12.67
N LEU A 148 -19.06 -1.56 13.26
CA LEU A 148 -18.75 -2.88 12.71
C LEU A 148 -20.01 -3.77 12.66
N ASP A 149 -20.78 -3.82 13.74
CA ASP A 149 -22.00 -4.63 13.82
C ASP A 149 -23.04 -4.18 12.78
N GLU A 150 -23.22 -2.87 12.63
CA GLU A 150 -24.08 -2.26 11.61
C GLU A 150 -23.57 -2.59 10.20
N PHE A 151 -22.28 -2.45 9.95
CA PHE A 151 -21.67 -2.77 8.65
C PHE A 151 -21.90 -4.22 8.26
N LEU A 152 -21.73 -5.18 9.19
CA LEU A 152 -21.98 -6.59 8.94
C LEU A 152 -23.46 -6.85 8.62
N GLU A 153 -24.39 -6.22 9.36
CA GLU A 153 -25.82 -6.36 9.12
C GLU A 153 -26.24 -5.80 7.75
N VAL A 154 -25.80 -4.60 7.42
CA VAL A 154 -26.08 -3.95 6.12
C VAL A 154 -25.46 -4.72 4.96
N SER A 155 -24.29 -5.34 5.18
CA SER A 155 -23.62 -6.20 4.19
C SER A 155 -24.28 -7.57 4.01
N GLY A 156 -25.38 -7.86 4.72
CA GLY A 156 -26.11 -9.13 4.63
C GLY A 156 -25.40 -10.31 5.28
N GLN A 157 -24.37 -10.04 6.09
CA GLN A 157 -23.62 -11.05 6.84
C GLN A 157 -24.45 -11.45 8.06
N VAL A 158 -25.20 -12.54 7.96
CA VAL A 158 -26.17 -12.96 8.98
C VAL A 158 -25.91 -14.37 9.52
N GLY A 159 -26.31 -14.61 10.77
CA GLY A 159 -26.23 -15.93 11.40
C GLY A 159 -24.79 -16.38 11.66
N ALA A 160 -24.40 -17.51 11.07
CA ALA A 160 -23.11 -18.15 11.33
C ALA A 160 -21.91 -17.34 10.82
N GLU A 161 -22.07 -16.60 9.72
CA GLU A 161 -21.01 -15.78 9.14
C GLU A 161 -20.68 -14.58 10.03
N LYS A 162 -21.72 -13.90 10.55
CA LYS A 162 -21.57 -12.80 11.52
C LYS A 162 -20.83 -13.26 12.78
N GLU A 163 -21.22 -14.39 13.36
CA GLU A 163 -20.55 -14.92 14.56
C GLU A 163 -19.10 -15.32 14.26
N PHE A 164 -18.81 -15.88 13.07
CA PHE A 164 -17.44 -16.18 12.66
C PHE A 164 -16.58 -14.90 12.56
N LEU A 165 -17.10 -13.83 11.96
CA LEU A 165 -16.40 -12.55 11.86
C LEU A 165 -16.21 -11.91 13.25
N HIS A 166 -17.18 -12.03 14.16
CA HIS A 166 -17.01 -11.62 15.56
C HIS A 166 -15.95 -12.45 16.29
N GLN A 167 -15.85 -13.75 16.03
CA GLN A 167 -14.80 -14.59 16.61
C GLN A 167 -13.40 -14.19 16.12
N ILE A 168 -13.29 -13.75 14.86
CA ILE A 168 -12.05 -13.20 14.32
C ILE A 168 -11.74 -11.85 14.97
N GLU A 169 -12.72 -10.95 15.04
CA GLU A 169 -12.59 -9.63 15.66
C GLU A 169 -12.18 -9.70 17.15
N ARG A 170 -12.66 -10.69 17.90
CA ARG A 170 -12.25 -10.92 19.31
C ARG A 170 -10.75 -11.22 19.46
N LYS A 171 -10.05 -11.57 18.39
CA LYS A 171 -8.60 -11.80 18.39
C LYS A 171 -7.80 -10.52 18.11
N VAL A 172 -8.46 -9.44 17.72
CA VAL A 172 -7.80 -8.14 17.52
C VAL A 172 -7.39 -7.60 18.89
N GLU A 173 -6.09 -7.35 19.06
CA GLU A 173 -5.53 -6.81 20.29
C GLU A 173 -5.97 -5.35 20.49
N LYS A 174 -6.39 -5.02 21.71
CA LYS A 174 -6.91 -3.72 22.12
C LYS A 174 -6.29 -3.34 23.47
N PRO A 175 -5.93 -2.07 23.72
CA PRO A 175 -6.05 -0.92 22.80
C PRO A 175 -5.08 -1.02 21.60
N PHE A 176 -5.42 -0.35 20.51
CA PHE A 176 -4.61 -0.31 19.30
C PHE A 176 -3.32 0.45 19.57
N HIS A 177 -2.18 -0.11 19.13
CA HIS A 177 -0.94 0.62 19.13
C HIS A 177 -0.98 1.72 18.06
N TYR A 178 -0.65 2.95 18.39
CA TYR A 178 -0.65 4.13 17.52
C TYR A 178 0.77 4.67 17.33
N GLU A 179 1.16 4.77 16.07
CA GLU A 179 2.33 5.45 15.55
C GLU A 179 1.91 6.09 14.21
N TRP A 180 2.85 6.61 13.44
CA TRP A 180 2.57 7.26 12.16
C TRP A 180 1.96 6.29 11.14
N VAL A 181 0.72 6.58 10.72
CA VAL A 181 -0.14 5.65 9.95
C VAL A 181 -0.09 5.92 8.44
N GLU A 182 0.09 7.18 8.03
CA GLU A 182 -0.03 7.62 6.64
C GLU A 182 0.91 6.91 5.67
N GLY A 183 2.15 6.67 6.08
CA GLY A 183 3.11 5.90 5.29
C GLY A 183 2.62 4.50 4.94
N TRP A 184 2.08 3.79 5.94
CA TRP A 184 1.53 2.45 5.76
C TRP A 184 0.22 2.46 4.96
N SER A 185 -0.61 3.49 5.15
CA SER A 185 -1.83 3.71 4.35
C SER A 185 -1.49 3.86 2.86
N THR A 186 -0.45 4.63 2.54
CA THR A 186 0.02 4.82 1.17
C THR A 186 0.57 3.53 0.57
N LEU A 187 1.39 2.81 1.33
CA LEU A 187 1.98 1.53 0.90
C LEU A 187 0.91 0.47 0.58
N LEU A 188 -0.01 0.24 1.52
CA LEU A 188 -1.06 -0.78 1.42
C LEU A 188 -2.26 -0.34 0.55
N GLY A 189 -2.33 0.95 0.21
CA GLY A 189 -3.44 1.54 -0.52
C GLY A 189 -3.20 1.61 -2.03
N SER A 190 -1.99 1.95 -2.47
CA SER A 190 -1.72 2.28 -3.89
C SER A 190 -0.47 1.62 -4.46
N THR A 191 0.57 1.41 -3.66
CA THR A 191 1.90 1.07 -4.19
C THR A 191 1.92 -0.27 -4.93
N VAL A 192 1.26 -1.31 -4.39
CA VAL A 192 1.26 -2.64 -5.04
C VAL A 192 0.43 -2.64 -6.33
N ALA A 193 -0.71 -1.96 -6.33
CA ALA A 193 -1.57 -1.87 -7.52
C ALA A 193 -0.85 -1.15 -8.68
N ASP A 194 -0.18 -0.04 -8.40
CA ASP A 194 0.57 0.73 -9.40
C ASP A 194 1.76 -0.06 -9.96
N LEU A 195 2.50 -0.77 -9.09
CA LEU A 195 3.56 -1.69 -9.50
C LEU A 195 3.04 -2.78 -10.44
N GLY A 196 1.87 -3.34 -10.15
CA GLY A 196 1.23 -4.37 -10.98
C GLY A 196 0.94 -3.91 -12.40
N VAL A 197 0.42 -2.69 -12.56
CA VAL A 197 0.11 -2.09 -13.88
C VAL A 197 1.39 -1.91 -14.70
N VAL A 198 2.43 -1.32 -14.10
CA VAL A 198 3.71 -1.09 -14.77
C VAL A 198 4.33 -2.42 -15.18
N MET A 199 4.36 -3.39 -14.27
CA MET A 199 4.89 -4.73 -14.54
C MET A 199 4.15 -5.40 -15.70
N ALA A 200 2.82 -5.33 -15.74
CA ALA A 200 2.02 -5.91 -16.81
C ALA A 200 2.37 -5.35 -18.20
N LEU A 201 2.63 -4.04 -18.31
CA LEU A 201 3.05 -3.39 -19.56
C LEU A 201 4.38 -3.96 -20.06
N PHE A 202 5.38 -4.07 -19.18
CA PHE A 202 6.70 -4.61 -19.55
C PHE A 202 6.67 -6.11 -19.83
N LEU A 203 5.88 -6.88 -19.07
CA LEU A 203 5.67 -8.30 -19.31
C LEU A 203 5.05 -8.54 -20.68
N GLY A 204 4.10 -7.71 -21.12
CA GLY A 204 3.52 -7.79 -22.46
C GLY A 204 4.59 -7.73 -23.56
N ILE A 205 5.57 -6.83 -23.42
CA ILE A 205 6.68 -6.68 -24.38
C ILE A 205 7.61 -7.91 -24.33
N VAL A 206 7.99 -8.34 -23.12
CA VAL A 206 8.94 -9.44 -22.94
C VAL A 206 8.35 -10.78 -23.39
N LEU A 207 7.14 -11.10 -22.95
CA LEU A 207 6.44 -12.36 -23.26
C LEU A 207 6.07 -12.44 -24.75
N SER A 208 5.72 -11.32 -25.40
CA SER A 208 5.54 -11.29 -26.86
C SER A 208 6.78 -11.80 -27.59
N SER A 209 7.97 -11.37 -27.15
CA SER A 209 9.23 -11.85 -27.73
C SER A 209 9.48 -13.35 -27.48
N LEU A 210 8.98 -13.92 -26.39
CA LEU A 210 9.13 -15.34 -26.06
C LEU A 210 8.30 -16.22 -27.02
N PHE A 211 7.08 -15.82 -27.34
CA PHE A 211 6.17 -16.61 -28.18
C PHE A 211 6.31 -16.32 -29.68
N ALA A 212 6.62 -15.08 -30.07
CA ALA A 212 6.73 -14.69 -31.49
C ALA A 212 8.14 -14.89 -32.08
N GLY A 213 9.15 -15.20 -31.27
CA GLY A 213 10.55 -15.24 -31.70
C GLY A 213 10.83 -16.18 -32.87
N GLU A 214 10.31 -17.40 -32.85
CA GLU A 214 10.58 -18.43 -33.87
C GLU A 214 9.83 -18.15 -35.18
N TRP A 215 8.70 -17.46 -35.09
CA TRP A 215 7.98 -16.96 -36.25
C TRP A 215 8.77 -15.83 -36.92
N HIS A 216 9.34 -14.93 -36.13
CA HIS A 216 10.19 -13.86 -36.63
C HIS A 216 11.48 -14.38 -37.27
N ASP A 217 12.11 -15.37 -36.65
CA ASP A 217 13.38 -15.96 -37.11
C ASP A 217 13.18 -17.01 -38.23
N ASN A 218 11.94 -17.25 -38.69
CA ASN A 218 11.58 -18.29 -39.67
C ASN A 218 12.03 -19.71 -39.29
N THR A 219 12.10 -20.01 -37.99
CA THR A 219 12.54 -21.30 -37.45
C THR A 219 11.37 -22.18 -36.96
N SER A 220 10.13 -21.73 -37.12
CA SER A 220 8.93 -22.48 -36.71
C SER A 220 8.82 -23.87 -37.35
N ALA A 221 9.22 -24.02 -38.62
CA ALA A 221 9.22 -25.31 -39.32
C ALA A 221 10.30 -26.28 -38.79
N LEU A 222 11.43 -25.76 -38.29
CA LEU A 222 12.48 -26.58 -37.66
C LEU A 222 11.99 -27.20 -36.35
N VAL A 223 11.10 -26.55 -35.61
CA VAL A 223 10.54 -27.12 -34.37
C VAL A 223 9.82 -28.44 -34.62
N LEU A 224 9.13 -28.59 -35.74
CA LEU A 224 8.39 -29.80 -36.09
C LEU A 224 9.29 -31.02 -36.35
N THR A 225 10.56 -30.80 -36.67
CA THR A 225 11.54 -31.87 -36.90
C THR A 225 12.39 -32.19 -35.68
N THR A 226 12.19 -31.47 -34.57
CA THR A 226 12.90 -31.71 -33.30
C THR A 226 12.25 -32.80 -32.45
N ARG A 227 13.07 -33.46 -31.61
CA ARG A 227 12.65 -34.55 -30.72
C ARG A 227 11.50 -34.18 -29.77
N ASN A 228 11.43 -32.92 -29.35
CA ASN A 228 10.49 -32.45 -28.32
C ASN A 228 9.17 -31.88 -28.93
N GLY A 229 9.13 -31.67 -30.24
CA GLY A 229 7.93 -31.21 -30.95
C GLY A 229 7.35 -29.88 -30.45
N TRP A 230 6.12 -29.58 -30.87
CA TRP A 230 5.46 -28.29 -30.59
C TRP A 230 4.92 -28.19 -29.15
N GLY A 231 4.33 -29.28 -28.63
CA GLY A 231 3.67 -29.29 -27.33
C GLY A 231 4.63 -29.09 -26.15
N GLU A 232 5.78 -29.78 -26.14
CA GLU A 232 6.74 -29.64 -25.05
C GLU A 232 7.42 -28.26 -25.05
N ILE A 233 7.68 -27.69 -26.23
CA ILE A 233 8.23 -26.32 -26.34
C ILE A 233 7.20 -25.29 -25.85
N ALA A 234 5.92 -25.46 -26.21
CA ALA A 234 4.86 -24.58 -25.72
C ALA A 234 4.78 -24.60 -24.18
N LEU A 235 4.82 -25.79 -23.57
CA LEU A 235 4.85 -25.94 -22.11
C LEU A 235 6.11 -25.31 -21.50
N ALA A 236 7.28 -25.54 -22.09
CA ALA A 236 8.53 -24.94 -21.61
C ALA A 236 8.47 -23.40 -21.64
N LYS A 237 7.88 -22.80 -22.68
CA LYS A 237 7.70 -21.36 -22.77
C LYS A 237 6.71 -20.81 -21.76
N ILE A 238 5.60 -21.49 -21.51
CA ILE A 238 4.65 -21.10 -20.46
C ILE A 238 5.36 -21.09 -19.11
N LEU A 239 6.10 -22.15 -18.78
CA LEU A 239 6.87 -22.23 -17.54
C LEU A 239 7.96 -21.15 -17.48
N THR A 240 8.67 -20.89 -18.58
CA THR A 240 9.66 -19.80 -18.66
C THR A 240 9.02 -18.43 -18.45
N GLY A 241 7.84 -18.19 -19.01
CA GLY A 241 7.08 -16.95 -18.82
C GLY A 241 6.67 -16.76 -17.36
N LEU A 242 6.10 -17.78 -16.73
CA LEU A 242 5.73 -17.75 -15.31
C LEU A 242 6.96 -17.52 -14.41
N ALA A 243 8.04 -18.27 -14.64
CA ALA A 243 9.28 -18.09 -13.88
C ALA A 243 9.84 -16.67 -14.03
N PHE A 244 9.84 -16.12 -15.25
CA PHE A 244 10.30 -14.75 -15.51
C PHE A 244 9.41 -13.71 -14.83
N THR A 245 8.09 -13.91 -14.82
CA THR A 245 7.16 -13.03 -14.08
C THR A 245 7.47 -13.03 -12.59
N VAL A 246 7.70 -14.19 -11.98
CA VAL A 246 8.08 -14.28 -10.56
C VAL A 246 9.43 -13.62 -10.30
N GLU A 247 10.43 -13.83 -11.16
CA GLU A 247 11.74 -13.17 -11.04
C GLU A 247 11.64 -11.64 -11.10
N LEU A 248 10.88 -11.12 -12.07
CA LEU A 248 10.66 -9.69 -12.21
C LEU A 248 9.90 -9.13 -11.00
N PHE A 249 8.85 -9.81 -10.55
CA PHE A 249 8.12 -9.42 -9.35
C PHE A 249 9.05 -9.36 -8.14
N VAL A 250 9.84 -10.40 -7.87
CA VAL A 250 10.76 -10.44 -6.72
C VAL A 250 11.80 -9.32 -6.81
N LEU A 251 12.35 -9.06 -8.00
CA LEU A 251 13.27 -7.94 -8.21
C LEU A 251 12.63 -6.59 -7.80
N LEU A 252 11.40 -6.34 -8.24
CA LEU A 252 10.69 -5.09 -7.98
C LEU A 252 10.24 -5.00 -6.51
N ALA A 253 9.66 -6.06 -5.96
CA ALA A 253 9.23 -6.12 -4.56
C ALA A 253 10.40 -5.89 -3.59
N VAL A 254 11.55 -6.55 -3.81
CA VAL A 254 12.75 -6.33 -2.99
C VAL A 254 13.23 -4.88 -3.08
N SER A 255 13.21 -4.27 -4.26
CA SER A 255 13.60 -2.87 -4.42
C SER A 255 12.64 -1.90 -3.72
N ASN A 256 11.35 -2.23 -3.69
CA ASN A 256 10.35 -1.42 -2.99
C ASN A 256 10.53 -1.54 -1.46
N VAL A 257 10.68 -2.75 -0.94
CA VAL A 257 10.94 -2.99 0.49
C VAL A 257 12.24 -2.30 0.95
N ILE A 258 13.32 -2.35 0.16
CA ILE A 258 14.55 -1.61 0.47
C ILE A 258 14.29 -0.10 0.52
N SER A 259 13.48 0.42 -0.39
CA SER A 259 13.14 1.84 -0.45
C SER A 259 12.30 2.26 0.75
N GLN A 260 11.26 1.49 1.09
CA GLN A 260 10.44 1.68 2.30
C GLN A 260 11.30 1.68 3.56
N LEU A 261 12.18 0.69 3.72
CA LEU A 261 13.09 0.62 4.86
C LEU A 261 14.05 1.82 4.91
N PHE A 262 14.43 2.37 3.77
CA PHE A 262 15.28 3.56 3.71
C PHE A 262 14.54 4.84 4.14
N PHE A 263 13.33 5.07 3.62
CA PHE A 263 12.57 6.30 3.90
C PHE A 263 11.81 6.24 5.23
N MET A 264 11.00 5.20 5.42
CA MET A 264 10.14 5.04 6.60
C MET A 264 10.86 4.32 7.75
N GLY A 265 11.81 3.45 7.45
CA GLY A 265 12.43 2.60 8.48
C GLY A 265 11.50 1.47 8.91
N THR A 266 11.45 1.18 10.21
CA THR A 266 10.64 0.10 10.78
C THR A 266 9.51 0.61 11.67
N ALA A 267 9.29 1.93 11.77
CA ALA A 267 8.22 2.49 12.59
C ALA A 267 6.85 1.99 12.09
N GLY A 268 5.96 1.64 13.02
CA GLY A 268 4.59 1.24 12.74
C GLY A 268 4.36 -0.18 12.22
N TRP A 269 5.40 -1.02 12.14
CA TRP A 269 5.29 -2.38 11.58
C TRP A 269 4.35 -3.31 12.37
N ASP A 270 4.24 -3.09 13.68
CA ASP A 270 3.43 -3.84 14.63
C ASP A 270 2.05 -3.21 14.88
N MET A 271 1.77 -2.03 14.29
CA MET A 271 0.46 -1.41 14.39
C MET A 271 -0.64 -2.30 13.79
N PRO A 272 -1.84 -2.31 14.39
CA PRO A 272 -2.98 -3.05 13.85
C PRO A 272 -3.48 -2.39 12.56
N ILE A 273 -3.89 -3.21 11.57
CA ILE A 273 -4.44 -2.73 10.29
C ILE A 273 -5.68 -1.83 10.46
N GLN A 274 -6.33 -1.94 11.62
CA GLN A 274 -7.47 -1.12 12.04
C GLN A 274 -7.15 0.38 12.04
N ASN A 275 -5.89 0.79 12.23
CA ASN A 275 -5.54 2.21 12.15
C ASN A 275 -5.78 2.78 10.73
N ILE A 276 -5.57 1.98 9.68
CA ILE A 276 -5.90 2.40 8.30
C ILE A 276 -7.37 2.12 7.98
N LYS A 277 -7.84 0.90 8.28
CA LYS A 277 -9.20 0.44 8.00
C LYS A 277 -9.93 0.15 9.31
N LEU A 278 -10.55 1.18 9.88
CA LEU A 278 -11.12 1.15 11.21
C LEU A 278 -12.07 -0.04 11.48
N ILE A 279 -12.92 -0.37 10.52
CA ILE A 279 -13.90 -1.48 10.62
C ILE A 279 -13.34 -2.84 10.19
N ALA A 280 -12.03 -2.96 9.92
CA ALA A 280 -11.42 -4.25 9.58
C ALA A 280 -11.48 -5.20 10.77
N VAL A 281 -11.92 -6.44 10.52
CA VAL A 281 -11.97 -7.50 11.54
C VAL A 281 -10.68 -8.31 11.63
N ALA A 282 -9.78 -8.16 10.66
CA ALA A 282 -8.61 -9.04 10.55
C ALA A 282 -7.59 -8.74 11.66
N PRO A 283 -7.18 -9.73 12.48
CA PRO A 283 -6.19 -9.57 13.53
C PRO A 283 -4.78 -9.66 12.93
N MET A 284 -4.44 -8.67 12.11
CA MET A 284 -3.15 -8.57 11.44
C MET A 284 -2.53 -7.19 11.72
N ASN A 285 -1.21 -7.17 11.84
CA ASN A 285 -0.45 -5.92 11.87
C ASN A 285 -0.08 -5.46 10.44
N MET A 286 0.49 -4.26 10.33
CA MET A 286 0.87 -3.67 9.04
C MET A 286 1.81 -4.56 8.23
N LEU A 287 2.84 -5.14 8.88
CA LEU A 287 3.78 -6.03 8.19
C LEU A 287 3.11 -7.31 7.66
N GLN A 288 2.21 -7.91 8.43
CA GLN A 288 1.44 -9.08 7.98
C GLN A 288 0.51 -8.73 6.82
N ALA A 289 -0.10 -7.53 6.84
CA ALA A 289 -0.92 -7.04 5.75
C ALA A 289 -0.08 -6.84 4.46
N GLU A 290 1.11 -6.26 4.57
CA GLU A 290 2.04 -6.07 3.44
C GLU A 290 2.45 -7.41 2.83
N ILE A 291 2.84 -8.39 3.66
CA ILE A 291 3.18 -9.74 3.20
C ILE A 291 1.98 -10.41 2.51
N TYR A 292 0.79 -10.26 3.07
CA TYR A 292 -0.45 -10.80 2.50
C TYR A 292 -0.73 -10.17 1.12
N GLU A 293 -0.54 -8.86 0.97
CA GLU A 293 -0.76 -8.15 -0.28
C GLU A 293 0.21 -8.62 -1.37
N TYR A 294 1.51 -8.73 -1.08
CA TYR A 294 2.48 -9.28 -2.04
C TYR A 294 2.20 -10.74 -2.39
N ALA A 295 1.76 -11.56 -1.43
CA ALA A 295 1.38 -12.94 -1.68
C ALA A 295 0.12 -13.05 -2.55
N PHE A 296 -0.86 -12.16 -2.37
CA PHE A 296 -2.09 -12.17 -3.15
C PHE A 296 -1.85 -11.66 -4.58
N CYS A 297 -1.03 -10.63 -4.76
CA CYS A 297 -0.69 -10.12 -6.09
C CYS A 297 0.19 -11.05 -6.93
N THR A 298 0.79 -12.08 -6.31
CA THR A 298 1.59 -13.10 -7.02
C THR A 298 0.81 -14.37 -7.37
N ALA A 299 -0.41 -14.54 -6.85
CA ALA A 299 -1.27 -15.70 -7.08
C ALA A 299 -2.24 -15.47 -8.26
#